data_AF-A0A4U0HD90-F1
#
_entry.id   AF-A0A4U0HD90-F1
#
_cell.length_a   1.000
_cell.length_b   1.000
_cell.length_c   1.000
_cell.angle_alpha   90.00
_cell.angle_beta   90.00
_cell.angle_gamma   90.00
#
_symmetry.space_group_name_H-M   'P 1'
#
loop_
_entity.id
_entity.type
_entity.pdbx_description
1 polymer ?
#
loop_
_entity_poly.entity_id
_entity_poly.type
_entity_poly.pdbx_seq_one_letter_code
_entity_poly.pdbx_strand_id
1 'polypeptide(L)'
;MDNDATDQSLRRSDISRRVVALREGLLRAGVSMAYLAPDQVNNPMVFDDHVDAAVRTFQQGRGLMVDGVAGPETERALAEAQFKLGARQLAYSAEGPALRGDDVTELQRQLSFLGFYYGHIDGEYGQRTYLAVRELQLNLGLDASGIVNEQLLASMERINRTISPSQAFSLRDYERLSQASATLRGRTITIAPGSGVDAPSDVVDSSSGKPLTEQLVAGDVSRRVGKILSELGASVEIIEKPPVDGSDVRADLIKASSPSLSIAIHCDWLPQPAANGVSAFFWGRPESGEVRSPIGHRAAELILKEIVARTGSTSLGLHGRSWDILRLPSTPSVQLDIGYLSSPVDAARLADPIYRQILADSIVIAIQRLYLLEEDDEPTGTLALDDVLRFNPPT
;
A
#
# COMPACT_ATOMS: atom_id res chain seq x y z
N MET A 1 -0.44 2.35 -39.87
CA MET A 1 0.36 3.19 -38.96
C MET A 1 -0.58 3.47 -37.81
N ASP A 2 -0.67 2.49 -36.92
CA ASP A 2 -1.64 2.50 -35.84
C ASP A 2 -1.21 3.50 -34.78
N ASN A 3 -2.22 4.24 -34.34
CA ASN A 3 -2.18 5.34 -33.40
C ASN A 3 -1.84 4.77 -32.02
N ASP A 4 -0.57 4.89 -31.64
CA ASP A 4 -0.04 4.52 -30.33
C ASP A 4 -0.77 5.36 -29.28
N ALA A 5 -1.59 4.70 -28.45
CA ALA A 5 -2.43 5.35 -27.46
C ALA A 5 -1.57 5.93 -26.34
N THR A 6 -1.17 7.19 -26.51
CA THR A 6 -0.80 8.17 -25.46
C THR A 6 -0.28 7.60 -24.14
N ASP A 7 1.05 7.50 -24.01
CA ASP A 7 1.75 7.49 -22.72
C ASP A 7 1.26 8.69 -21.90
N GLN A 8 0.47 8.44 -20.85
CA GLN A 8 -0.10 9.48 -20.00
C GLN A 8 0.91 10.00 -18.98
N SER A 9 2.10 9.42 -18.85
CA SER A 9 3.09 9.90 -17.89
C SER A 9 3.84 11.14 -18.40
N LEU A 10 4.29 12.00 -17.48
CA LEU A 10 5.24 13.06 -17.77
C LEU A 10 6.57 12.79 -17.07
N ARG A 11 7.67 12.95 -17.81
CA ARG A 11 9.04 12.75 -17.33
C ARG A 11 9.96 13.87 -17.78
N ARG A 12 11.17 13.88 -17.22
CA ARG A 12 12.23 14.84 -17.56
C ARG A 12 12.42 14.91 -19.08
N SER A 13 12.58 16.14 -19.57
CA SER A 13 12.71 16.50 -21.00
C SER A 13 11.42 16.46 -21.83
N ASP A 14 10.28 16.07 -21.28
CA ASP A 14 9.00 16.22 -21.96
C ASP A 14 8.62 17.71 -22.13
N ILE A 15 7.96 18.02 -23.24
CA ILE A 15 7.45 19.38 -23.53
C ILE A 15 5.95 19.29 -23.83
N SER A 16 5.12 19.80 -22.93
CA SER A 16 3.67 19.72 -23.06
C SER A 16 2.96 20.79 -22.24
N ARG A 17 1.74 21.17 -22.66
CA ARG A 17 0.85 22.01 -21.83
C ARG A 17 0.50 21.33 -20.51
N ARG A 18 0.56 20.00 -20.44
CA ARG A 18 0.35 19.24 -19.21
C ARG A 18 1.41 19.53 -18.14
N VAL A 19 2.63 19.90 -18.55
CA VAL A 19 3.69 20.31 -17.59
C VAL A 19 3.32 21.60 -16.86
N VAL A 20 2.62 22.52 -17.53
CA VAL A 20 2.11 23.74 -16.89
C VAL A 20 1.09 23.39 -15.81
N ALA A 21 0.15 22.49 -16.12
CA ALA A 21 -0.84 22.01 -15.15
C ALA A 21 -0.18 21.26 -13.97
N LEU A 22 0.87 20.48 -14.24
CA LEU A 22 1.68 19.79 -13.21
C LEU A 22 2.35 20.79 -12.27
N ARG A 23 3.00 21.84 -12.80
CA ARG A 23 3.62 22.92 -12.01
C ARG A 23 2.61 23.57 -11.06
N GLU A 24 1.44 23.94 -11.58
CA GLU A 24 0.38 24.52 -10.76
C GLU A 24 -0.17 23.53 -9.72
N GLY A 25 -0.31 22.25 -10.11
CA GLY A 25 -0.73 21.18 -9.20
C GLY A 25 0.20 21.04 -8.01
N LEU A 26 1.52 21.00 -8.27
CA LEU A 26 2.56 20.91 -7.24
C LEU A 26 2.53 22.13 -6.30
N LEU A 27 2.38 23.34 -6.85
CA LEU A 27 2.24 24.56 -6.04
C LEU A 27 1.00 24.52 -5.15
N ARG A 28 -0.17 24.15 -5.70
CA ARG A 28 -1.42 24.00 -4.92
C ARG A 28 -1.30 22.92 -3.84
N ALA A 29 -0.55 21.87 -4.12
CA ALA A 29 -0.25 20.81 -3.16
C ALA A 29 0.76 21.22 -2.06
N GLY A 30 1.28 22.45 -2.12
CA GLY A 30 2.16 23.02 -1.10
C GLY A 30 3.66 22.86 -1.37
N VAL A 31 4.04 22.33 -2.54
CA VAL A 31 5.46 22.24 -2.93
C VAL A 31 5.98 23.64 -3.21
N SER A 32 6.99 24.06 -2.45
CA SER A 32 7.64 25.36 -2.63
C SER A 32 9.08 25.15 -3.09
N MET A 33 9.36 25.51 -4.34
CA MET A 33 10.69 25.48 -4.94
C MET A 33 10.89 26.69 -5.85
N ALA A 34 12.13 27.16 -5.95
CA ALA A 34 12.49 28.20 -6.89
C ALA A 34 12.27 27.72 -8.33
N TYR A 35 11.81 28.63 -9.21
CA TYR A 35 11.58 28.36 -10.64
C TYR A 35 10.52 27.29 -10.95
N LEU A 36 9.68 26.94 -9.96
CA LEU A 36 8.57 26.03 -10.16
C LEU A 36 7.39 26.72 -10.84
N ALA A 37 7.09 27.97 -10.45
CA ALA A 37 5.92 28.67 -10.94
C ALA A 37 6.01 28.98 -12.44
N PRO A 38 4.92 28.82 -13.22
CA PRO A 38 4.96 29.01 -14.68
C PRO A 38 5.45 30.40 -15.13
N ASP A 39 5.24 31.42 -14.30
CA ASP A 39 5.64 32.82 -14.54
C ASP A 39 7.12 33.10 -14.18
N GLN A 40 7.80 32.17 -13.51
CA GLN A 40 9.20 32.28 -13.12
C GLN A 40 10.18 31.73 -14.15
N VAL A 41 9.68 31.11 -15.23
CA VAL A 41 10.50 30.44 -16.25
C VAL A 41 10.14 30.89 -17.66
N ASN A 42 11.14 30.91 -18.55
CA ASN A 42 10.95 31.35 -19.93
C ASN A 42 10.02 30.43 -20.75
N ASN A 43 10.06 29.12 -20.46
CA ASN A 43 9.19 28.14 -21.11
C ASN A 43 8.60 27.16 -20.09
N PRO A 44 7.38 27.41 -19.59
CA PRO A 44 6.76 26.60 -18.55
C PRO A 44 6.27 25.23 -19.05
N MET A 45 6.28 24.99 -20.37
CA MET A 45 5.88 23.71 -20.95
C MET A 45 6.96 22.64 -20.84
N VAL A 46 8.20 23.00 -20.46
CA VAL A 46 9.32 22.06 -20.34
C VAL A 46 9.35 21.45 -18.94
N PHE A 47 9.43 20.11 -18.90
CA PHE A 47 9.71 19.35 -17.70
C PHE A 47 11.23 19.40 -17.44
N ASP A 48 11.65 20.47 -16.77
CA ASP A 48 13.04 20.76 -16.43
C ASP A 48 13.47 20.11 -15.09
N ASP A 49 14.72 20.35 -14.70
CA ASP A 49 15.29 19.81 -13.46
C ASP A 49 14.59 20.32 -12.19
N HIS A 50 13.97 21.50 -12.24
CA HIS A 50 13.19 22.02 -11.11
C HIS A 50 11.85 21.31 -10.98
N VAL A 51 11.20 20.97 -12.10
CA VAL A 51 9.98 20.15 -12.09
C VAL A 51 10.30 18.72 -11.62
N ASP A 52 11.40 18.12 -12.09
CA ASP A 52 11.83 16.79 -11.61
C ASP A 52 12.06 16.79 -10.10
N ALA A 53 12.81 17.76 -9.58
CA ALA A 53 13.02 17.91 -8.14
C ALA A 53 11.72 18.14 -7.37
N ALA A 54 10.79 18.94 -7.90
CA ALA A 54 9.50 19.21 -7.28
C ALA A 54 8.59 17.98 -7.27
N VAL A 55 8.55 17.20 -8.36
CA VAL A 55 7.81 15.94 -8.44
C VAL A 55 8.38 14.95 -7.43
N ARG A 56 9.70 14.78 -7.37
CA ARG A 56 10.34 13.89 -6.37
C ARG A 56 10.05 14.32 -4.94
N THR A 57 10.08 15.62 -4.67
CA THR A 57 9.77 16.17 -3.34
C THR A 57 8.31 15.90 -2.96
N PHE A 58 7.39 16.08 -3.91
CA PHE A 58 5.99 15.75 -3.72
C PHE A 58 5.79 14.26 -3.49
N GLN A 59 6.37 13.41 -4.33
CA GLN A 59 6.31 11.95 -4.22
C GLN A 59 6.85 11.50 -2.85
N GLN A 60 7.98 12.04 -2.42
CA GLN A 60 8.57 11.75 -1.12
C GLN A 60 7.63 12.12 0.02
N GLY A 61 7.11 13.36 0.04
CA GLY A 61 6.22 13.80 1.12
C GLY A 61 4.86 13.11 1.13
N ARG A 62 4.40 12.64 -0.03
CA ARG A 62 3.18 11.82 -0.15
C ARG A 62 3.42 10.33 0.08
N GLY A 63 4.67 9.87 0.14
CA GLY A 63 5.00 8.45 0.26
C GLY A 63 4.66 7.63 -0.98
N LEU A 64 4.76 8.24 -2.16
CA LEU A 64 4.68 7.58 -3.45
C LEU A 64 6.06 7.00 -3.84
N MET A 65 6.11 6.24 -4.95
CA MET A 65 7.40 5.89 -5.56
C MET A 65 8.11 7.17 -6.02
N VAL A 66 9.38 7.34 -5.64
CA VAL A 66 10.16 8.57 -5.90
C VAL A 66 10.99 8.41 -7.18
N ASP A 67 10.31 8.18 -8.29
CA ASP A 67 10.92 7.97 -9.61
C ASP A 67 11.11 9.26 -10.42
N GLY A 68 10.49 10.37 -9.99
CA GLY A 68 10.46 11.64 -10.72
C GLY A 68 9.50 11.64 -11.92
N VAL A 69 8.69 10.59 -12.08
CA VAL A 69 7.70 10.45 -13.14
C VAL A 69 6.33 10.86 -12.62
N ALA A 70 5.71 11.85 -13.26
CA ALA A 70 4.33 12.21 -13.00
C ALA A 70 3.40 11.28 -13.78
N GLY A 71 3.27 10.04 -13.31
CA GLY A 71 2.30 9.04 -13.79
C GLY A 71 0.94 9.13 -13.08
N PRO A 72 0.02 8.18 -13.35
CA PRO A 72 -1.34 8.20 -12.80
C PRO A 72 -1.41 8.29 -11.27
N GLU A 73 -0.53 7.58 -10.54
CA GLU A 73 -0.50 7.67 -9.08
C GLU A 73 -0.13 9.08 -8.58
N THR A 74 0.87 9.71 -9.20
CA THR A 74 1.30 11.09 -8.89
C THR A 74 0.19 12.08 -9.22
N GLU A 75 -0.45 11.95 -10.39
CA GLU A 75 -1.55 12.82 -10.79
C GLU A 75 -2.77 12.68 -9.86
N ARG A 76 -3.13 11.45 -9.48
CA ARG A 76 -4.20 11.18 -8.52
C ARG A 76 -3.89 11.79 -7.16
N ALA A 77 -2.67 11.61 -6.65
CA ALA A 77 -2.25 12.21 -5.38
C ALA A 77 -2.27 13.76 -5.43
N LEU A 78 -1.91 14.36 -6.55
CA LEU A 78 -2.00 15.82 -6.75
C LEU A 78 -3.46 16.30 -6.74
N ALA A 79 -4.37 15.58 -7.40
CA ALA A 79 -5.80 15.91 -7.40
C ALA A 79 -6.40 15.80 -5.98
N GLU A 80 -6.04 14.75 -5.25
CA GLU A 80 -6.49 14.53 -3.87
C GLU A 80 -5.98 15.59 -2.89
N ALA A 81 -4.77 16.11 -3.12
CA ALA A 81 -4.13 17.15 -2.31
C ALA A 81 -4.85 18.51 -2.35
N GLN A 82 -5.72 18.73 -3.35
CA GLN A 82 -6.39 20.02 -3.55
C GLN A 82 -7.50 20.28 -2.52
N PHE A 83 -8.06 19.22 -1.92
CA PHE A 83 -9.24 19.33 -1.07
C PHE A 83 -8.88 19.18 0.40
N LYS A 84 -9.16 20.22 1.18
CA LYS A 84 -9.14 20.17 2.65
C LYS A 84 -10.55 19.93 3.17
N LEU A 85 -10.67 19.28 4.34
CA LEU A 85 -11.98 19.04 4.95
C LEU A 85 -12.73 20.37 5.14
N GLY A 86 -13.96 20.44 4.62
CA GLY A 86 -14.77 21.66 4.59
C GLY A 86 -14.63 22.52 3.32
N ALA A 87 -13.68 22.23 2.42
CA ALA A 87 -13.54 22.95 1.15
C ALA A 87 -14.63 22.57 0.13
N ARG A 88 -15.27 21.42 0.31
CA ARG A 88 -16.41 20.94 -0.49
C ARG A 88 -17.35 20.10 0.37
N GLN A 89 -18.59 19.97 -0.10
CA GLN A 89 -19.56 19.05 0.49
C GLN A 89 -19.18 17.60 0.14
N LEU A 90 -19.20 16.73 1.14
CA LEU A 90 -18.95 15.29 0.96
C LEU A 90 -20.26 14.52 1.11
N ALA A 91 -20.59 13.69 0.12
CA ALA A 91 -21.80 12.90 0.11
C ALA A 91 -21.57 11.57 -0.60
N TYR A 92 -22.37 10.58 -0.24
CA TYR A 92 -22.37 9.28 -0.91
C TYR A 92 -23.13 9.37 -2.23
N SER A 93 -22.53 8.81 -3.28
CA SER A 93 -23.20 8.61 -4.56
C SER A 93 -23.32 7.12 -4.82
N ALA A 94 -24.54 6.64 -5.06
CA ALA A 94 -24.77 5.22 -5.41
C ALA A 94 -24.51 4.93 -6.89
N GLU A 95 -24.62 5.95 -7.75
CA GLU A 95 -24.57 5.81 -9.22
C GLU A 95 -23.32 6.47 -9.84
N GLY A 96 -22.47 7.10 -9.03
CA GLY A 96 -21.24 7.77 -9.48
C GLY A 96 -20.01 7.33 -8.69
N PRO A 97 -18.81 7.72 -9.15
CA PRO A 97 -17.57 7.41 -8.44
C PRO A 97 -17.58 8.04 -7.04
N ALA A 98 -17.04 7.31 -6.07
CA ALA A 98 -16.90 7.83 -4.71
C ALA A 98 -16.02 9.09 -4.71
N LEU A 99 -16.39 10.09 -3.90
CA LEU A 99 -15.51 11.24 -3.68
C LEU A 99 -14.22 10.75 -3.02
N ARG A 100 -13.08 11.23 -3.52
CA ARG A 100 -11.75 10.86 -3.03
C ARG A 100 -10.91 12.10 -2.76
N GLY A 101 -10.11 12.08 -1.71
CA GLY A 101 -9.25 13.21 -1.35
C GLY A 101 -8.66 13.17 0.06
N ASP A 102 -7.76 14.12 0.34
CA ASP A 102 -7.23 14.34 1.69
C ASP A 102 -8.34 14.78 2.66
N ASP A 103 -9.37 15.46 2.17
CA ASP A 103 -10.57 15.83 2.93
C ASP A 103 -11.37 14.63 3.42
N VAL A 104 -11.56 13.62 2.57
CA VAL A 104 -12.26 12.38 2.95
C VAL A 104 -11.41 11.56 3.91
N THR A 105 -10.10 11.48 3.68
CA THR A 105 -9.15 10.84 4.59
C THR A 105 -9.22 11.47 5.98
N GLU A 106 -9.23 12.80 6.04
CA GLU A 106 -9.36 13.56 7.28
C GLU A 106 -10.68 13.29 8.00
N LEU A 107 -11.79 13.27 7.26
CA LEU A 107 -13.10 12.91 7.79
C LEU A 107 -13.10 11.51 8.39
N GLN A 108 -12.64 10.50 7.65
CA GLN A 108 -12.58 9.11 8.12
C GLN A 108 -11.74 8.98 9.38
N ARG A 109 -10.61 9.70 9.45
CA ARG A 109 -9.77 9.77 10.65
C ARG A 109 -10.52 10.34 11.84
N GLN A 110 -11.23 11.46 11.67
CA GLN A 110 -12.03 12.05 12.74
C GLN A 110 -13.20 11.16 13.16
N LEU A 111 -13.92 10.55 12.22
CA LEU A 111 -15.00 9.60 12.52
C LEU A 111 -14.47 8.36 13.25
N SER A 112 -13.31 7.87 12.86
CA SER A 112 -12.66 6.72 13.51
C SER A 112 -12.26 7.08 14.93
N PHE A 113 -11.69 8.27 15.11
CA PHE A 113 -11.33 8.80 16.42
C PHE A 113 -12.52 8.93 17.37
N LEU A 114 -13.68 9.34 16.83
CA LEU A 114 -14.94 9.43 17.55
C LEU A 114 -15.63 8.07 17.76
N GLY A 115 -15.07 6.99 17.21
CA GLY A 115 -15.59 5.63 17.34
C GLY A 115 -16.75 5.29 16.40
N PHE A 116 -17.05 6.12 15.39
CA PHE A 116 -18.13 5.91 14.41
C PHE A 116 -17.66 5.24 13.12
N TYR A 117 -16.36 5.26 12.81
CA TYR A 117 -15.81 4.64 11.61
C TYR A 117 -14.93 3.44 11.95
N TYR A 118 -15.35 2.28 11.46
CA TYR A 118 -14.79 0.96 11.76
C TYR A 118 -14.00 0.36 10.59
N GLY A 119 -13.60 1.20 9.63
CA GLY A 119 -12.98 0.79 8.37
C GLY A 119 -11.55 1.27 8.22
N HIS A 120 -10.92 0.80 7.14
CA HIS A 120 -9.61 1.25 6.71
C HIS A 120 -9.70 2.68 6.19
N ILE A 121 -8.77 3.55 6.58
CA ILE A 121 -8.77 4.95 6.13
C ILE A 121 -8.23 5.01 4.69
N ASP A 122 -9.08 4.75 3.71
CA ASP A 122 -8.75 4.71 2.28
C ASP A 122 -8.92 6.07 1.58
N GLY A 123 -9.50 7.07 2.25
CA GLY A 123 -9.79 8.38 1.68
C GLY A 123 -10.87 8.36 0.59
N GLU A 124 -11.70 7.33 0.53
CA GLU A 124 -12.88 7.23 -0.35
C GLU A 124 -14.20 7.36 0.42
N TYR A 125 -15.10 8.21 -0.08
CA TYR A 125 -16.42 8.41 0.52
C TYR A 125 -17.37 7.30 0.03
N GLY A 126 -17.07 6.08 0.44
CA GLY A 126 -17.89 4.90 0.16
C GLY A 126 -19.04 4.72 1.16
N GLN A 127 -19.76 3.61 1.00
CA GLN A 127 -20.92 3.27 1.84
C GLN A 127 -20.57 3.21 3.34
N ARG A 128 -19.36 2.77 3.69
CA ARG A 128 -18.91 2.71 5.10
C ARG A 128 -18.77 4.11 5.70
N THR A 129 -18.15 5.03 4.96
CA THR A 129 -18.00 6.44 5.36
C THR A 129 -19.38 7.09 5.51
N TYR A 130 -20.28 6.82 4.56
CA TYR A 130 -21.67 7.28 4.61
C TYR A 130 -22.41 6.83 5.88
N LEU A 131 -22.35 5.53 6.20
CA LEU A 131 -23.01 4.99 7.39
C LEU A 131 -22.43 5.59 8.68
N ALA A 132 -21.11 5.74 8.76
CA ALA A 132 -20.44 6.37 9.89
C ALA A 132 -20.87 7.85 10.09
N VAL A 133 -20.97 8.61 8.99
CA VAL A 133 -21.46 10.00 9.04
C VAL A 133 -22.91 10.06 9.52
N ARG A 134 -23.78 9.16 9.03
CA ARG A 134 -25.17 9.09 9.47
C ARG A 134 -25.30 8.76 10.95
N GLU A 135 -24.51 7.81 11.43
CA GLU A 135 -24.51 7.43 12.84
C GLU A 135 -24.04 8.59 13.72
N LEU A 136 -22.98 9.29 13.34
CA LEU A 136 -22.52 10.49 14.05
C LEU A 136 -23.61 11.58 14.03
N GLN A 137 -24.24 11.83 12.89
CA GLN A 137 -25.34 12.81 12.77
C GLN A 137 -26.49 12.48 13.72
N LEU A 138 -26.92 11.21 13.79
CA LEU A 138 -27.94 10.77 14.73
C LEU A 138 -27.53 11.03 16.19
N ASN A 139 -26.29 10.69 16.55
CA ASN A 139 -25.77 10.89 17.91
C ASN A 139 -25.62 12.37 18.29
N LEU A 140 -25.46 13.25 17.30
CA LEU A 140 -25.42 14.70 17.47
C LEU A 140 -26.80 15.37 17.43
N GLY A 141 -27.88 14.61 17.20
CA GLY A 141 -29.23 15.16 17.02
C GLY A 141 -29.40 15.95 15.71
N LEU A 142 -28.60 15.63 14.69
CA LEU A 142 -28.67 16.20 13.34
C LEU A 142 -29.45 15.27 12.40
N ASP A 143 -29.89 15.81 11.27
CA ASP A 143 -30.50 15.00 10.20
C ASP A 143 -29.48 14.00 9.63
N ALA A 144 -29.83 12.71 9.71
CA ALA A 144 -28.99 11.59 9.28
C ALA A 144 -28.94 11.42 7.75
N SER A 145 -28.65 12.51 7.05
CA SER A 145 -28.54 12.60 5.59
C SER A 145 -27.32 11.85 5.04
N GLY A 146 -26.28 11.67 5.86
CA GLY A 146 -24.99 11.14 5.42
C GLY A 146 -24.20 12.13 4.57
N ILE A 147 -24.56 13.41 4.63
CA ILE A 147 -23.91 14.51 3.92
C ILE A 147 -23.10 15.34 4.92
N VAL A 148 -21.83 15.58 4.61
CA VAL A 148 -20.95 16.43 5.42
C VAL A 148 -21.16 17.89 5.03
N ASN A 149 -21.79 18.63 5.92
CA ASN A 149 -22.04 20.07 5.80
C ASN A 149 -21.31 20.85 6.90
N GLU A 150 -21.37 22.19 6.82
CA GLU A 150 -20.71 23.08 7.80
C GLU A 150 -21.20 22.84 9.24
N GLN A 151 -22.48 22.51 9.43
CA GLN A 151 -23.05 22.24 10.76
C GLN A 151 -22.46 20.98 11.40
N LEU A 152 -22.30 19.90 10.64
CA LEU A 152 -21.64 18.69 11.11
C LEU A 152 -20.17 18.98 11.46
N LEU A 153 -19.44 19.69 10.59
CA LEU A 153 -18.03 20.01 10.81
C LEU A 153 -17.82 20.87 12.06
N ALA A 154 -18.65 21.90 12.26
CA ALA A 154 -18.60 22.74 13.46
C ALA A 154 -18.88 21.93 14.74
N SER A 155 -19.74 20.91 14.66
CA SER A 155 -20.03 20.00 15.78
C SER A 155 -18.86 19.06 16.06
N MET A 156 -18.25 18.49 15.02
CA MET A 156 -17.06 17.64 15.12
C MET A 156 -15.86 18.40 15.71
N GLU A 157 -15.63 19.65 15.30
CA GLU A 157 -14.53 20.46 15.81
C GLU A 157 -14.63 20.67 17.33
N ARG A 158 -15.84 20.90 17.84
CA ARG A 158 -16.09 21.04 19.29
C ARG A 158 -15.79 19.74 20.05
N ILE A 159 -16.17 18.59 19.49
CA ILE A 159 -15.90 17.29 20.13
C ILE A 159 -14.41 16.95 20.09
N ASN A 160 -13.76 17.14 18.94
CA ASN A 160 -12.34 16.80 18.76
C ASN A 160 -11.40 17.58 19.70
N ARG A 161 -11.77 18.78 20.15
CA ARG A 161 -11.03 19.53 21.18
C ARG A 161 -11.06 18.88 22.57
N THR A 162 -11.96 17.93 22.80
CA THR A 162 -12.26 17.36 24.13
C THR A 162 -11.69 15.95 24.30
N ILE A 163 -11.31 15.26 23.23
CA ILE A 163 -10.88 13.85 23.26
C ILE A 163 -9.40 13.76 22.86
N SER A 164 -8.59 12.94 23.55
CA SER A 164 -7.18 12.69 23.20
C SER A 164 -7.00 11.55 22.16
N PRO A 165 -6.09 11.69 21.16
CA PRO A 165 -5.92 10.82 19.97
C PRO A 165 -5.72 9.30 20.16
N SER A 166 -5.49 8.79 21.36
CA SER A 166 -4.55 7.67 21.53
C SER A 166 -5.12 6.26 21.72
N GLN A 167 -6.43 5.99 21.76
CA GLN A 167 -6.88 4.65 22.21
C GLN A 167 -8.06 3.99 21.47
N ALA A 168 -8.83 4.68 20.64
CA ALA A 168 -10.02 4.07 20.02
C ALA A 168 -9.70 3.18 18.78
N PHE A 169 -8.63 3.49 18.06
CA PHE A 169 -8.29 2.88 16.76
C PHE A 169 -7.68 1.47 16.85
N SER A 170 -6.83 1.20 17.85
CA SER A 170 -6.16 -0.11 17.95
C SER A 170 -7.03 -1.17 18.64
N LEU A 171 -7.79 -0.83 19.69
CA LEU A 171 -8.41 -1.86 20.53
C LEU A 171 -9.45 -2.71 19.79
N ARG A 172 -10.26 -2.11 18.89
CA ARG A 172 -11.37 -2.84 18.22
C ARG A 172 -10.94 -3.65 16.99
N ASP A 173 -9.98 -3.19 16.21
CA ASP A 173 -9.43 -3.96 15.09
C ASP A 173 -8.58 -5.13 15.60
N TYR A 174 -7.85 -4.93 16.69
CA TYR A 174 -7.19 -6.02 17.41
C TYR A 174 -8.21 -6.96 18.04
N GLU A 175 -9.35 -6.47 18.57
CA GLU A 175 -10.43 -7.31 19.08
C GLU A 175 -11.10 -8.15 17.96
N ARG A 176 -11.25 -7.61 16.75
CA ARG A 176 -11.74 -8.40 15.60
C ARG A 176 -10.75 -9.47 15.16
N LEU A 177 -9.45 -9.18 15.14
CA LEU A 177 -8.41 -10.19 14.90
C LEU A 177 -8.38 -11.22 16.03
N SER A 178 -8.49 -10.80 17.29
CA SER A 178 -8.49 -11.70 18.45
C SER A 178 -9.77 -12.54 18.55
N GLN A 179 -10.89 -12.09 17.97
CA GLN A 179 -12.10 -12.90 17.84
C GLN A 179 -12.14 -13.71 16.53
N ALA A 180 -11.19 -13.49 15.62
CA ALA A 180 -11.09 -14.29 14.40
C ALA A 180 -10.44 -15.65 14.72
N SER A 181 -11.05 -16.73 14.24
CA SER A 181 -10.48 -18.09 14.37
C SER A 181 -9.05 -18.14 13.80
N ALA A 182 -8.12 -18.79 14.49
CA ALA A 182 -6.75 -19.02 14.05
C ALA A 182 -6.63 -19.82 12.72
N THR A 183 -7.72 -20.48 12.29
CA THR A 183 -7.75 -21.31 11.08
C THR A 183 -7.69 -20.47 9.81
N LEU A 184 -6.81 -20.77 8.87
CA LEU A 184 -6.77 -20.09 7.56
C LEU A 184 -7.95 -20.47 6.64
N ARG A 185 -8.70 -21.53 6.99
CA ARG A 185 -9.88 -21.99 6.26
C ARG A 185 -10.91 -20.88 6.06
N GLY A 186 -11.36 -20.69 4.83
CA GLY A 186 -12.40 -19.72 4.45
C GLY A 186 -11.92 -18.27 4.34
N ARG A 187 -10.62 -18.01 4.55
CA ARG A 187 -10.01 -16.72 4.27
C ARG A 187 -9.57 -16.65 2.82
N THR A 188 -9.84 -15.52 2.18
CA THR A 188 -9.32 -15.22 0.85
C THR A 188 -8.03 -14.42 1.01
N ILE A 189 -6.94 -14.88 0.41
CA ILE A 189 -5.64 -14.20 0.43
C ILE A 189 -5.24 -13.92 -1.01
N THR A 190 -4.90 -12.68 -1.31
CA THR A 190 -4.45 -12.30 -2.64
C THR A 190 -2.94 -12.06 -2.66
N ILE A 191 -2.26 -12.56 -3.69
CA ILE A 191 -0.82 -12.39 -3.88
C ILE A 191 -0.57 -11.71 -5.23
N ALA A 192 0.14 -10.59 -5.22
CA ALA A 192 0.45 -9.79 -6.40
C ALA A 192 1.97 -9.76 -6.65
N PRO A 193 2.54 -10.68 -7.43
CA PRO A 193 3.96 -10.63 -7.77
C PRO A 193 4.29 -9.39 -8.62
N GLY A 194 5.49 -8.86 -8.42
CA GLY A 194 6.13 -7.91 -9.32
C GLY A 194 6.38 -8.54 -10.69
N SER A 195 6.34 -7.70 -11.72
CA SER A 195 6.37 -8.12 -13.13
C SER A 195 7.57 -7.58 -13.89
N GLY A 196 8.57 -7.01 -13.21
CA GLY A 196 9.79 -6.49 -13.83
C GLY A 196 10.52 -7.58 -14.62
N VAL A 197 10.77 -7.30 -15.89
CA VAL A 197 11.46 -8.21 -16.82
C VAL A 197 12.93 -7.88 -17.00
N ASP A 198 13.38 -6.76 -16.42
CA ASP A 198 14.78 -6.36 -16.47
C ASP A 198 15.63 -7.31 -15.61
N ALA A 199 16.80 -7.66 -16.15
CA ALA A 199 17.81 -8.46 -15.48
C ALA A 199 19.03 -7.57 -15.18
N PRO A 200 19.06 -6.92 -14.01
CA PRO A 200 20.07 -5.90 -13.72
C PRO A 200 21.45 -6.44 -13.34
N SER A 201 21.60 -7.76 -13.22
CA SER A 201 22.86 -8.42 -12.96
C SER A 201 23.03 -9.63 -13.90
N ASP A 202 24.27 -10.07 -14.08
CA ASP A 202 24.60 -11.25 -14.87
C ASP A 202 24.29 -12.58 -14.15
N VAL A 203 23.67 -12.52 -12.96
CA VAL A 203 23.29 -13.70 -12.20
C VAL A 203 22.12 -14.41 -12.90
N VAL A 204 22.24 -15.72 -13.03
CA VAL A 204 21.19 -16.58 -13.58
C VAL A 204 20.57 -17.43 -12.48
N ASP A 205 19.30 -17.74 -12.64
CA ASP A 205 18.58 -18.66 -11.77
C ASP A 205 19.23 -20.05 -11.80
N SER A 206 19.58 -20.60 -10.63
CA SER A 206 20.33 -21.85 -10.52
C SER A 206 19.56 -23.09 -11.01
N SER A 207 18.22 -23.00 -11.04
CA SER A 207 17.35 -24.11 -11.44
C SER A 207 17.03 -24.13 -12.93
N SER A 208 16.89 -22.96 -13.54
CA SER A 208 16.43 -22.80 -14.93
C SER A 208 17.50 -22.26 -15.87
N GLY A 209 18.60 -21.71 -15.36
CA GLY A 209 19.66 -21.07 -16.13
C GLY A 209 19.25 -19.76 -16.83
N LYS A 210 18.06 -19.24 -16.52
CA LYS A 210 17.53 -18.00 -17.11
C LYS A 210 18.06 -16.76 -16.38
N PRO A 211 18.13 -15.59 -17.04
CA PRO A 211 18.43 -14.33 -16.37
C PRO A 211 17.50 -14.11 -15.17
N LEU A 212 18.06 -13.61 -14.07
CA LEU A 212 17.31 -13.37 -12.85
C LEU A 212 16.51 -12.05 -12.97
N THR A 213 15.21 -12.17 -13.19
CA THR A 213 14.27 -11.04 -13.28
C THR A 213 13.34 -11.01 -12.07
N GLU A 214 12.74 -9.85 -11.81
CA GLU A 214 11.72 -9.72 -10.75
C GLU A 214 10.55 -10.68 -11.02
N GLN A 215 10.05 -10.72 -12.25
CA GLN A 215 8.96 -11.60 -12.65
C GLN A 215 9.25 -13.08 -12.33
N LEU A 216 10.50 -13.52 -12.55
CA LEU A 216 10.90 -14.89 -12.27
C LEU A 216 10.91 -15.16 -10.76
N VAL A 217 11.57 -14.30 -9.99
CA VAL A 217 11.78 -14.48 -8.55
C VAL A 217 10.49 -14.27 -7.77
N ALA A 218 9.82 -13.13 -7.94
CA ALA A 218 8.57 -12.81 -7.27
C ALA A 218 7.46 -13.80 -7.63
N GLY A 219 7.39 -14.21 -8.91
CA GLY A 219 6.45 -15.23 -9.37
C GLY A 219 6.69 -16.60 -8.72
N ASP A 220 7.95 -17.05 -8.59
CA ASP A 220 8.26 -18.33 -7.95
C ASP A 220 7.89 -18.33 -6.45
N VAL A 221 8.30 -17.28 -5.73
CA VAL A 221 7.95 -17.13 -4.30
C VAL A 221 6.43 -17.07 -4.12
N SER A 222 5.72 -16.29 -4.95
CA SER A 222 4.25 -16.16 -4.89
C SER A 222 3.54 -17.50 -5.07
N ARG A 223 3.98 -18.32 -6.04
CA ARG A 223 3.40 -19.66 -6.25
C ARG A 223 3.68 -20.61 -5.09
N ARG A 224 4.86 -20.54 -4.48
CA ARG A 224 5.19 -21.34 -3.28
C ARG A 224 4.31 -20.95 -2.10
N VAL A 225 4.21 -19.66 -1.79
CA VAL A 225 3.34 -19.13 -0.73
C VAL A 225 1.89 -19.55 -0.99
N GLY A 226 1.40 -19.35 -2.22
CA GLY A 226 0.02 -19.68 -2.57
C GLY A 226 -0.29 -21.18 -2.48
N LYS A 227 0.65 -22.04 -2.87
CA LYS A 227 0.51 -23.49 -2.70
C LYS A 227 0.37 -23.87 -1.23
N ILE A 228 1.28 -23.42 -0.37
CA ILE A 228 1.27 -23.76 1.06
C ILE A 228 0.00 -23.23 1.73
N LEU A 229 -0.40 -21.98 1.48
CA LEU A 229 -1.62 -21.41 2.04
C LEU A 229 -2.88 -22.17 1.60
N SER A 230 -2.92 -22.62 0.34
CA SER A 230 -4.03 -23.42 -0.18
C SER A 230 -4.10 -24.80 0.48
N GLU A 231 -2.95 -25.44 0.73
CA GLU A 231 -2.85 -26.69 1.49
C GLU A 231 -3.32 -26.52 2.95
N LEU A 232 -3.11 -25.33 3.53
CA LEU A 232 -3.63 -24.94 4.85
C LEU A 232 -5.11 -24.51 4.84
N GLY A 233 -5.78 -24.54 3.68
CA GLY A 233 -7.21 -24.31 3.52
C GLY A 233 -7.63 -22.87 3.19
N ALA A 234 -6.68 -21.95 2.97
CA ALA A 234 -7.00 -20.62 2.47
C ALA A 234 -7.41 -20.65 0.99
N SER A 235 -8.28 -19.73 0.57
CA SER A 235 -8.55 -19.48 -0.85
C SER A 235 -7.53 -18.47 -1.37
N VAL A 236 -6.61 -18.90 -2.23
CA VAL A 236 -5.54 -18.01 -2.75
C VAL A 236 -5.82 -17.57 -4.17
N GLU A 237 -5.71 -16.27 -4.43
CA GLU A 237 -5.74 -15.67 -5.76
C GLU A 237 -4.39 -15.02 -6.08
N ILE A 238 -3.73 -15.42 -7.18
CA ILE A 238 -2.48 -14.79 -7.63
C ILE A 238 -2.78 -13.88 -8.82
N ILE A 239 -2.44 -12.59 -8.70
CA ILE A 239 -2.71 -11.57 -9.73
C ILE A 239 -1.42 -11.25 -10.48
N GLU A 240 -1.10 -12.07 -11.49
CA GLU A 240 0.04 -11.89 -12.39
C GLU A 240 -0.34 -10.94 -13.56
N LYS A 241 -0.54 -9.65 -13.26
CA LYS A 241 -0.73 -8.63 -14.30
C LYS A 241 0.30 -7.51 -14.15
N PRO A 242 1.03 -7.14 -15.21
CA PRO A 242 1.91 -5.98 -15.15
C PRO A 242 1.09 -4.70 -14.98
N PRO A 243 1.66 -3.64 -14.37
CA PRO A 243 1.09 -2.31 -14.41
C PRO A 243 0.84 -1.88 -15.85
N VAL A 244 -0.29 -1.23 -16.11
CA VAL A 244 -0.65 -0.72 -17.45
C VAL A 244 -0.64 0.80 -17.35
N ASP A 245 0.12 1.46 -18.21
CA ASP A 245 0.24 2.92 -18.30
C ASP A 245 0.63 3.62 -16.97
N GLY A 246 1.39 2.94 -16.11
CA GLY A 246 1.79 3.45 -14.79
C GLY A 246 0.66 3.43 -13.74
N SER A 247 -0.50 2.87 -14.07
CA SER A 247 -1.58 2.56 -13.13
C SER A 247 -1.49 1.09 -12.73
N ASP A 248 -1.47 0.83 -11.42
CA ASP A 248 -1.47 -0.53 -10.91
C ASP A 248 -2.88 -1.12 -10.96
N VAL A 249 -3.25 -1.66 -12.13
CA VAL A 249 -4.53 -2.37 -12.36
C VAL A 249 -4.76 -3.54 -11.39
N ARG A 250 -3.71 -4.02 -10.71
CA ARG A 250 -3.84 -5.07 -9.70
C ARG A 250 -4.66 -4.57 -8.50
N ALA A 251 -4.54 -3.30 -8.13
CA ALA A 251 -5.28 -2.73 -7.00
C ALA A 251 -6.81 -2.89 -7.18
N ASP A 252 -7.33 -2.64 -8.38
CA ASP A 252 -8.77 -2.78 -8.66
C ASP A 252 -9.22 -4.24 -8.71
N LEU A 253 -8.36 -5.15 -9.18
CA LEU A 253 -8.63 -6.58 -9.16
C LEU A 253 -8.67 -7.12 -7.72
N ILE A 254 -7.76 -6.67 -6.86
CA ILE A 254 -7.76 -7.03 -5.44
C ILE A 254 -9.03 -6.51 -4.75
N LYS A 255 -9.45 -5.26 -5.03
CA LYS A 255 -10.71 -4.72 -4.48
C LYS A 255 -11.91 -5.59 -4.86
N ALA A 256 -11.95 -6.08 -6.09
CA ALA A 256 -13.05 -6.90 -6.59
C ALA A 256 -13.18 -8.24 -5.85
N SER A 257 -12.08 -8.84 -5.39
CA SER A 257 -12.13 -10.08 -4.60
C SER A 257 -12.30 -9.89 -3.09
N SER A 258 -12.13 -8.65 -2.59
CA SER A 258 -12.30 -8.29 -1.17
C SER A 258 -11.61 -9.26 -0.21
N PRO A 259 -10.29 -9.50 -0.36
CA PRO A 259 -9.59 -10.51 0.41
C PRO A 259 -9.43 -10.11 1.89
N SER A 260 -9.19 -11.11 2.72
CA SER A 260 -8.86 -10.94 4.14
C SER A 260 -7.45 -10.37 4.35
N LEU A 261 -6.57 -10.52 3.36
CA LEU A 261 -5.20 -9.97 3.32
C LEU A 261 -4.72 -9.92 1.87
N SER A 262 -4.03 -8.86 1.49
CA SER A 262 -3.34 -8.75 0.20
C SER A 262 -1.83 -8.56 0.39
N ILE A 263 -1.03 -9.28 -0.39
CA ILE A 263 0.44 -9.24 -0.31
C ILE A 263 1.02 -9.03 -1.71
N ALA A 264 1.74 -7.94 -1.92
CA ALA A 264 2.56 -7.73 -3.10
C ALA A 264 4.00 -8.17 -2.82
N ILE A 265 4.61 -8.94 -3.72
CA ILE A 265 5.98 -9.45 -3.57
C ILE A 265 6.82 -8.90 -4.71
N HIS A 266 7.86 -8.14 -4.38
CA HIS A 266 8.69 -7.42 -5.32
C HIS A 266 10.18 -7.65 -5.04
N CYS A 267 11.02 -7.37 -6.03
CA CYS A 267 12.47 -7.27 -5.86
C CYS A 267 12.89 -5.87 -6.26
N ASP A 268 13.75 -5.25 -5.46
CA ASP A 268 14.18 -3.88 -5.72
C ASP A 268 15.43 -3.87 -6.63
N TRP A 269 15.73 -2.71 -7.18
CA TRP A 269 16.95 -2.45 -7.93
C TRP A 269 17.41 -1.01 -7.71
N LEU A 270 18.71 -0.86 -7.46
CA LEU A 270 19.37 0.43 -7.41
C LEU A 270 20.66 0.35 -8.23
N PRO A 271 21.08 1.42 -8.95
CA PRO A 271 22.38 1.51 -9.62
C PRO A 271 23.54 1.68 -8.62
N GLN A 272 23.47 0.95 -7.50
CA GLN A 272 24.46 0.86 -6.45
C GLN A 272 24.54 -0.61 -6.01
N PRO A 273 25.56 -1.37 -6.43
CA PRO A 273 25.68 -2.80 -6.11
C PRO A 273 25.77 -3.12 -4.61
N ALA A 274 26.09 -2.12 -3.79
CA ALA A 274 26.14 -2.25 -2.34
C ALA A 274 24.75 -2.21 -1.66
N ALA A 275 23.68 -1.81 -2.36
CA ALA A 275 22.33 -1.86 -1.83
C ALA A 275 21.91 -3.33 -1.70
N ASN A 276 21.49 -3.75 -0.51
CA ASN A 276 21.04 -5.11 -0.24
C ASN A 276 20.15 -5.16 1.01
N GLY A 277 19.33 -6.21 1.13
CA GLY A 277 18.43 -6.43 2.26
C GLY A 277 16.97 -6.47 1.87
N VAL A 278 16.11 -6.53 2.91
CA VAL A 278 14.66 -6.71 2.76
C VAL A 278 13.89 -5.60 3.47
N SER A 279 12.79 -5.18 2.87
CA SER A 279 11.87 -4.17 3.43
C SER A 279 10.41 -4.61 3.29
N ALA A 280 9.57 -4.06 4.16
CA ALA A 280 8.13 -4.23 4.06
C ALA A 280 7.42 -2.89 4.18
N PHE A 281 6.35 -2.74 3.41
CA PHE A 281 5.59 -1.51 3.28
C PHE A 281 4.11 -1.77 3.61
N PHE A 282 3.48 -0.77 4.21
CA PHE A 282 2.07 -0.82 4.60
C PHE A 282 1.43 0.56 4.36
N TRP A 283 0.10 0.60 4.34
CA TRP A 283 -0.62 1.88 4.18
C TRP A 283 -0.42 2.79 5.40
N GLY A 284 0.24 3.91 5.17
CA GLY A 284 0.62 4.90 6.18
C GLY A 284 1.31 6.12 5.58
N ARG A 285 1.59 7.13 6.39
CA ARG A 285 2.33 8.32 5.95
C ARG A 285 3.78 8.30 6.44
N PRO A 286 4.77 8.40 5.54
CA PRO A 286 6.18 8.34 5.94
C PRO A 286 6.61 9.53 6.79
N GLU A 287 6.19 10.75 6.47
CA GLU A 287 6.67 11.96 7.17
C GLU A 287 6.17 12.05 8.62
N SER A 288 4.92 11.65 8.88
CA SER A 288 4.32 11.72 10.22
C SER A 288 4.48 10.42 11.02
N GLY A 289 4.91 9.32 10.38
CA GLY A 289 4.87 7.99 10.97
C GLY A 289 3.46 7.46 11.23
N GLU A 290 2.42 8.11 10.66
CA GLU A 290 1.02 7.73 10.89
C GLU A 290 0.73 6.35 10.28
N VAL A 291 0.33 5.41 11.12
CA VAL A 291 -0.19 4.09 10.69
C VAL A 291 -1.67 4.24 10.35
N ARG A 292 -2.02 4.00 9.09
CA ARG A 292 -3.41 4.07 8.61
C ARG A 292 -4.05 2.69 8.44
N SER A 293 -3.23 1.64 8.45
CA SER A 293 -3.61 0.24 8.44
C SER A 293 -2.93 -0.51 9.58
N PRO A 294 -3.55 -0.65 10.77
CA PRO A 294 -2.95 -1.39 11.89
C PRO A 294 -2.70 -2.86 11.55
N ILE A 295 -3.66 -3.50 10.91
CA ILE A 295 -3.56 -4.92 10.51
C ILE A 295 -2.50 -5.09 9.42
N GLY A 296 -2.46 -4.20 8.42
CA GLY A 296 -1.41 -4.22 7.39
C GLY A 296 -0.02 -3.94 7.98
N HIS A 297 0.09 -3.02 8.95
CA HIS A 297 1.32 -2.75 9.67
C HIS A 297 1.80 -3.97 10.45
N ARG A 298 0.92 -4.62 11.22
CA ARG A 298 1.24 -5.85 11.97
C ARG A 298 1.64 -6.99 11.03
N ALA A 299 0.92 -7.17 9.92
CA ALA A 299 1.26 -8.16 8.91
C ALA A 299 2.65 -7.90 8.30
N ALA A 300 2.94 -6.66 7.90
CA ALA A 300 4.24 -6.25 7.38
C ALA A 300 5.35 -6.50 8.40
N GLU A 301 5.12 -6.18 9.67
CA GLU A 301 6.08 -6.39 10.76
C GLU A 301 6.39 -7.88 10.97
N LEU A 302 5.36 -8.72 11.08
CA LEU A 302 5.54 -10.16 11.27
C LEU A 302 6.29 -10.78 10.09
N ILE A 303 5.90 -10.44 8.86
CA ILE A 303 6.54 -10.98 7.65
C ILE A 303 8.02 -10.58 7.60
N LEU A 304 8.33 -9.30 7.81
CA LEU A 304 9.71 -8.82 7.78
C LEU A 304 10.56 -9.50 8.86
N LYS A 305 10.04 -9.62 10.09
CA LYS A 305 10.73 -10.27 11.20
C LYS A 305 11.01 -11.75 10.91
N GLU A 306 10.04 -12.49 10.37
CA GLU A 306 10.22 -13.91 10.02
C GLU A 306 11.26 -14.09 8.91
N ILE A 307 11.20 -13.26 7.85
CA ILE A 307 12.19 -13.30 6.77
C ILE A 307 13.60 -13.06 7.34
N VAL A 308 13.79 -12.00 8.12
CA VAL A 308 15.10 -11.63 8.69
C VAL A 308 15.63 -12.75 9.61
N ALA A 309 14.79 -13.27 10.50
CA ALA A 309 15.17 -14.32 11.43
C ALA A 309 15.62 -15.62 10.73
N ARG A 310 14.97 -16.00 9.63
CA ARG A 310 15.22 -17.28 8.94
C ARG A 310 16.27 -17.20 7.83
N THR A 311 16.43 -16.04 7.22
CA THR A 311 17.36 -15.85 6.09
C THR A 311 18.67 -15.17 6.48
N GLY A 312 18.70 -14.48 7.62
CA GLY A 312 19.83 -13.63 8.00
C GLY A 312 20.01 -12.41 7.08
N SER A 313 18.97 -12.01 6.35
CA SER A 313 19.00 -10.81 5.50
C SER A 313 18.99 -9.51 6.31
N THR A 314 19.65 -8.48 5.79
CA THR A 314 19.65 -7.15 6.39
C THR A 314 18.24 -6.57 6.39
N SER A 315 17.72 -6.17 7.56
CA SER A 315 16.45 -5.48 7.65
C SER A 315 16.60 -4.01 7.25
N LEU A 316 15.91 -3.59 6.20
CA LEU A 316 15.77 -2.19 5.77
C LEU A 316 14.57 -1.50 6.43
N GLY A 317 13.82 -2.24 7.26
CA GLY A 317 12.77 -1.70 8.12
C GLY A 317 11.37 -1.70 7.50
N LEU A 318 10.45 -1.13 8.28
CA LEU A 318 9.03 -1.00 7.96
C LEU A 318 8.71 0.42 7.53
N HIS A 319 7.95 0.55 6.45
CA HIS A 319 7.77 1.83 5.78
C HIS A 319 6.30 2.10 5.48
N GLY A 320 5.75 3.18 6.05
CA GLY A 320 4.45 3.69 5.64
C GLY A 320 4.52 4.27 4.23
N ARG A 321 3.64 3.82 3.33
CA ARG A 321 3.56 4.28 1.94
C ARG A 321 2.12 4.52 1.53
N SER A 322 1.97 5.35 0.49
CA SER A 322 0.67 5.75 -0.05
C SER A 322 0.33 5.17 -1.43
N TRP A 323 0.99 4.06 -1.80
CA TRP A 323 0.81 3.37 -3.09
C TRP A 323 -0.61 2.80 -3.24
N ASP A 324 -1.14 2.74 -4.46
CA ASP A 324 -2.51 2.26 -4.68
C ASP A 324 -2.70 0.79 -4.25
N ILE A 325 -1.66 -0.03 -4.44
CA ILE A 325 -1.67 -1.44 -4.04
C ILE A 325 -1.80 -1.63 -2.51
N LEU A 326 -1.42 -0.62 -1.72
CA LEU A 326 -1.53 -0.64 -0.26
C LEU A 326 -2.83 0.03 0.22
N ARG A 327 -3.36 0.96 -0.57
CA ARG A 327 -4.51 1.81 -0.24
C ARG A 327 -5.82 1.17 -0.69
N LEU A 328 -6.15 0.03 -0.11
CA LEU A 328 -7.33 -0.75 -0.49
C LEU A 328 -8.45 -0.65 0.56
N PRO A 329 -9.68 -0.26 0.15
CA PRO A 329 -10.83 -0.24 1.04
C PRO A 329 -11.04 -1.59 1.73
N SER A 330 -11.05 -1.59 3.06
CA SER A 330 -11.36 -2.76 3.89
C SER A 330 -10.40 -3.95 3.78
N THR A 331 -9.28 -3.82 3.06
CA THR A 331 -8.32 -4.92 2.85
C THR A 331 -6.96 -4.55 3.45
N PRO A 332 -6.47 -5.24 4.49
CA PRO A 332 -5.11 -5.05 4.95
C PRO A 332 -4.15 -5.49 3.84
N SER A 333 -3.20 -4.62 3.51
CA SER A 333 -2.33 -4.79 2.35
C SER A 333 -0.88 -4.55 2.75
N VAL A 334 0.01 -5.40 2.24
CA VAL A 334 1.45 -5.37 2.48
C VAL A 334 2.18 -5.45 1.15
N GLN A 335 3.27 -4.70 0.99
CA GLN A 335 4.24 -4.93 -0.09
C GLN A 335 5.57 -5.33 0.53
N LEU A 336 6.25 -6.29 -0.09
CA LEU A 336 7.56 -6.78 0.33
C LEU A 336 8.56 -6.52 -0.79
N ASP A 337 9.73 -6.01 -0.43
CA ASP A 337 10.91 -6.07 -1.28
C ASP A 337 11.84 -7.13 -0.68
N ILE A 338 11.97 -8.27 -1.36
CA ILE A 338 12.64 -9.47 -0.84
C ILE A 338 14.14 -9.55 -1.16
N GLY A 339 14.71 -8.48 -1.71
CA GLY A 339 16.13 -8.35 -2.04
C GLY A 339 16.38 -7.44 -3.24
N TYR A 340 17.63 -7.04 -3.44
CA TYR A 340 18.06 -6.20 -4.56
C TYR A 340 18.63 -7.04 -5.71
N LEU A 341 18.01 -7.03 -6.89
CA LEU A 341 18.51 -7.78 -8.05
C LEU A 341 19.82 -7.21 -8.62
N SER A 342 20.13 -5.94 -8.36
CA SER A 342 21.46 -5.36 -8.66
C SER A 342 22.56 -5.82 -7.72
N SER A 343 22.20 -6.29 -6.53
CA SER A 343 23.17 -6.71 -5.53
C SER A 343 23.69 -8.10 -5.89
N PRO A 344 25.00 -8.30 -6.07
CA PRO A 344 25.54 -9.64 -6.29
C PRO A 344 25.22 -10.59 -5.12
N VAL A 345 25.10 -10.07 -3.90
CA VAL A 345 24.80 -10.86 -2.70
C VAL A 345 23.35 -11.34 -2.70
N ASP A 346 22.39 -10.41 -2.85
CA ASP A 346 20.98 -10.78 -2.84
C ASP A 346 20.60 -11.55 -4.12
N ALA A 347 21.12 -11.17 -5.29
CA ALA A 347 20.87 -11.89 -6.53
C ALA A 347 21.35 -13.34 -6.46
N ALA A 348 22.53 -13.61 -5.89
CA ALA A 348 23.02 -14.98 -5.71
C ALA A 348 22.11 -15.81 -4.77
N ARG A 349 21.57 -15.19 -3.71
CA ARG A 349 20.60 -15.84 -2.81
C ARG A 349 19.27 -16.08 -3.52
N LEU A 350 18.72 -15.09 -4.20
CA LEU A 350 17.43 -15.16 -4.91
C LEU A 350 17.46 -16.12 -6.11
N ALA A 351 18.64 -16.37 -6.68
CA ALA A 351 18.85 -17.40 -7.71
C ALA A 351 18.76 -18.83 -7.16
N ASP A 352 18.84 -19.04 -5.84
CA ASP A 352 18.72 -20.35 -5.19
C ASP A 352 17.25 -20.68 -4.86
N PRO A 353 16.66 -21.75 -5.44
CA PRO A 353 15.30 -22.16 -5.10
C PRO A 353 15.11 -22.54 -3.64
N ILE A 354 16.16 -22.96 -2.92
CA ILE A 354 16.08 -23.26 -1.48
C ILE A 354 15.86 -21.97 -0.70
N TYR A 355 16.61 -20.92 -1.01
CA TYR A 355 16.42 -19.61 -0.39
C TYR A 355 15.01 -19.05 -0.65
N ARG A 356 14.49 -19.19 -1.89
CA ARG A 356 13.11 -18.81 -2.22
C ARG A 356 12.06 -19.63 -1.46
N GLN A 357 12.34 -20.90 -1.14
CA GLN A 357 11.47 -21.69 -0.27
C GLN A 357 11.46 -21.16 1.15
N ILE A 358 12.62 -20.80 1.72
CA ILE A 358 12.69 -20.20 3.07
C ILE A 358 11.91 -18.88 3.12
N LEU A 359 11.99 -18.04 2.07
CA LEU A 359 11.17 -16.83 1.96
C LEU A 359 9.67 -17.16 1.99
N ALA A 360 9.24 -18.15 1.21
CA ALA A 360 7.84 -18.56 1.16
C ALA A 360 7.35 -19.08 2.52
N ASP A 361 8.12 -19.93 3.19
CA ASP A 361 7.80 -20.46 4.51
C ASP A 361 7.70 -19.32 5.55
N SER A 362 8.63 -18.36 5.50
CA SER A 362 8.63 -17.16 6.37
C SER A 362 7.35 -16.35 6.22
N ILE A 363 6.91 -16.11 4.98
CA ILE A 363 5.68 -15.38 4.68
C ILE A 363 4.45 -16.13 5.20
N VAL A 364 4.36 -17.44 4.96
CA VAL A 364 3.23 -18.27 5.43
C VAL A 364 3.15 -18.28 6.95
N ILE A 365 4.27 -18.48 7.64
CA ILE A 365 4.34 -18.49 9.10
C ILE A 365 3.90 -17.15 9.66
N ALA A 366 4.36 -16.04 9.09
CA ALA A 366 3.91 -14.71 9.50
C ALA A 366 2.41 -14.47 9.29
N ILE A 367 1.84 -14.97 8.19
CA ILE A 367 0.39 -14.91 7.95
C ILE A 367 -0.37 -15.74 8.98
N GLN A 368 0.13 -16.93 9.35
CA GLN A 368 -0.48 -17.71 10.42
C GLN A 368 -0.45 -16.93 11.74
N ARG A 369 0.72 -16.40 12.12
CA ARG A 369 0.93 -15.62 13.35
C ARG A 369 0.05 -14.38 13.42
N LEU A 370 -0.31 -13.77 12.28
CA LEU A 370 -1.24 -12.64 12.23
C LEU A 370 -2.62 -12.99 12.81
N TYR A 371 -3.06 -14.25 12.69
CA TYR A 371 -4.36 -14.74 13.15
C TYR A 371 -4.29 -15.57 14.44
N LEU A 372 -3.11 -15.73 15.04
CA LEU A 372 -2.97 -16.36 16.35
C LEU A 372 -3.38 -15.38 17.46
N LEU A 373 -3.91 -15.93 18.56
CA LEU A 373 -4.05 -15.19 19.81
C LEU A 373 -2.66 -14.90 20.39
N GLU A 374 -2.53 -13.85 21.19
CA GLU A 374 -1.23 -13.51 21.84
C GLU A 374 -0.70 -14.65 22.71
N GLU A 375 -1.58 -15.48 23.27
CA GLU A 375 -1.22 -16.65 24.09
C GLU A 375 -0.67 -17.81 23.26
N ASP A 376 -1.01 -17.87 21.96
CA ASP A 376 -0.58 -18.90 21.02
C ASP A 376 0.57 -18.43 20.11
N ASP A 377 0.95 -17.15 20.17
CA ASP A 377 2.06 -16.60 19.38
C ASP A 377 3.41 -16.98 19.99
N GLU A 378 4.35 -17.36 19.13
CA GLU A 378 5.70 -17.75 19.52
C GLU A 378 6.73 -16.67 19.17
N PRO A 379 7.93 -16.68 19.80
CA PRO A 379 9.02 -15.80 19.39
C PRO A 379 9.33 -15.96 17.88
N THR A 380 9.64 -14.84 17.22
CA THR A 380 9.95 -14.87 15.79
C THR A 380 11.04 -15.87 15.44
N GLY A 381 10.79 -16.69 14.41
CA GLY A 381 11.73 -17.67 13.91
C GLY A 381 11.72 -19.03 14.61
N THR A 382 10.88 -19.24 15.65
CA THR A 382 10.80 -20.55 16.34
C THR A 382 9.76 -21.48 15.74
N LEU A 383 8.63 -20.94 15.29
CA LEU A 383 7.51 -21.74 14.78
C LEU A 383 7.90 -22.47 13.48
N ALA A 384 7.78 -23.79 13.41
CA ALA A 384 8.04 -24.53 12.18
C ALA A 384 6.79 -24.58 11.30
N LEU A 385 6.95 -24.87 9.99
CA LEU A 385 5.80 -25.05 9.10
C LEU A 385 4.89 -26.22 9.57
N ASP A 386 5.48 -27.25 10.19
CA ASP A 386 4.73 -28.36 10.78
C ASP A 386 3.87 -27.93 11.99
N ASP A 387 4.27 -26.89 12.71
CA ASP A 387 3.48 -26.34 13.81
C ASP A 387 2.27 -25.55 13.29
N VAL A 388 2.38 -24.92 12.10
CA VAL A 388 1.26 -24.25 11.41
C VAL A 388 0.13 -25.24 11.11
N LEU A 389 0.45 -26.50 10.80
CA LEU A 389 -0.54 -27.55 10.53
C LEU A 389 -1.41 -27.87 11.75
N ARG A 390 -0.93 -27.66 12.99
CA ARG A 390 -1.74 -27.89 14.21
C ARG A 390 -2.94 -26.95 14.27
N PHE A 391 -2.79 -25.74 13.77
CA PHE A 391 -3.86 -24.76 13.67
C PHE A 391 -4.76 -24.97 12.44
N ASN A 392 -4.33 -25.80 11.49
CA ASN A 392 -4.99 -26.04 10.22
C ASN A 392 -5.05 -27.55 9.89
N PRO A 393 -5.77 -28.36 10.68
CA PRO A 393 -5.81 -29.80 10.48
C PRO A 393 -6.39 -30.16 9.09
N PRO A 394 -5.78 -31.14 8.38
CA PRO A 394 -6.33 -31.63 7.11
C PRO A 394 -7.71 -32.23 7.35
N THR A 395 -8.61 -32.05 6.38
CA THR A 395 -9.95 -32.67 6.38
C THR A 395 -9.91 -34.17 6.20
#